data_AF-A0A3C1GCT0-F1
#
_entry.id   AF-A0A3C1GCT0-F1
#
_cell.length_a   1.000
_cell.length_b   1.000
_cell.length_c   1.000
_cell.angle_alpha   90.00
_cell.angle_beta   90.00
_cell.angle_gamma   90.00
#
_symmetry.space_group_name_H-M   'P 1'
#
loop_
_entity.id
_entity.type
_entity.pdbx_description
1 polymer ?
#
loop_
_entity_poly.entity_id
_entity_poly.type
_entity_poly.pdbx_seq_one_letter_code
_entity_poly.pdbx_strand_id
1 'polypeptide(L)'
;MTRSWRAALAAVGLAALVAGCSVAAPAVRVMPRSAGSEDDLPSPTREVLPNGLRLIIQDHRAADIVAVYLWVGVGVRYEKLDELGFSHFQEHMLFKGTDKWGPGHIDRAVEGVGGRSNAVTSFDYTTFYIVVPSEAMDTAIDLLADMAFRSTFDAEEIPREREVIFEEARIEADNPRTAIVRQLYGLVFDGHPYGRPVLGTRETMTAATRERLKAYNRRYYTPENMSVVVVGPVDPRAVRASVAKIFGRVPASGYRPAPVPAPRPLAGGLRREVERAEQQAHLALGWLAPRADDTDGFAVDLLASIMAGAESSRLAQRLRDEERLVSSITMSYAALMGGGILSLRAELEAKDLARVEQIVLEEIARMQESGPTEEERQLAVTKAESEHAFTIETSEGLANAYGIAETTWALEEELRYVERLRQVTREQIRDAARRVLSRTDYARLAFVPKKAGQ
;
A
#
# COMPACT_ATOMS: atom_id res chain seq x y z
N MET A 1 -11.07 36.11 -29.97
CA MET A 1 -11.26 37.55 -29.71
C MET A 1 -11.25 37.77 -28.21
N THR A 2 -10.12 38.30 -27.69
CA THR A 2 -9.98 39.44 -26.74
C THR A 2 -11.17 39.73 -25.80
N ARG A 3 -11.09 40.01 -24.48
CA ARG A 3 -10.07 40.57 -23.57
C ARG A 3 -10.67 40.45 -22.14
N SER A 4 -10.01 39.84 -21.15
CA SER A 4 -9.28 40.49 -20.04
C SER A 4 -9.88 41.78 -19.47
N TRP A 5 -10.19 41.86 -18.17
CA TRP A 5 -9.90 43.03 -17.31
C TRP A 5 -9.50 42.58 -15.89
N ARG A 6 -8.45 43.23 -15.39
CA ARG A 6 -7.73 43.04 -14.11
C ARG A 6 -8.14 44.12 -13.11
N ALA A 7 -7.85 43.84 -11.82
CA ALA A 7 -7.31 44.76 -10.80
C ALA A 7 -8.21 45.92 -10.29
N ALA A 8 -8.09 46.46 -9.08
CA ALA A 8 -7.39 46.12 -7.83
C ALA A 8 -7.78 47.17 -6.75
N LEU A 9 -7.56 46.82 -5.47
CA LEU A 9 -7.12 47.65 -4.34
C LEU A 9 -7.94 48.87 -3.85
N ALA A 10 -8.27 48.85 -2.55
CA ALA A 10 -7.90 49.91 -1.61
C ALA A 10 -8.02 49.44 -0.15
N ALA A 11 -6.94 49.60 0.60
CA ALA A 11 -6.86 49.45 2.06
C ALA A 11 -6.95 50.83 2.72
N VAL A 12 -7.64 50.95 3.86
CA VAL A 12 -7.41 51.98 4.89
C VAL A 12 -7.71 51.34 6.25
N GLY A 13 -6.79 51.52 7.19
CA GLY A 13 -6.84 50.90 8.51
C GLY A 13 -7.24 51.81 9.68
N LEU A 14 -7.29 51.14 10.84
CA LEU A 14 -7.08 51.57 12.23
C LEU A 14 -8.13 52.46 12.93
N ALA A 15 -8.79 51.91 13.96
CA ALA A 15 -8.72 52.39 15.35
C ALA A 15 -9.53 51.47 16.30
N ALA A 16 -8.94 51.15 17.45
CA ALA A 16 -9.51 50.36 18.54
C ALA A 16 -10.28 51.24 19.56
N LEU A 17 -11.31 50.69 20.23
CA LEU A 17 -11.43 50.59 21.70
C LEU A 17 -12.80 50.05 22.17
N VAL A 18 -12.76 48.84 22.74
CA VAL A 18 -13.41 48.31 23.97
C VAL A 18 -14.76 48.90 24.46
N ALA A 19 -15.79 48.05 24.52
CA ALA A 19 -16.67 47.88 25.69
C ALA A 19 -17.45 46.56 25.55
N GLY A 20 -17.37 45.69 26.57
CA GLY A 20 -17.80 44.30 26.51
C GLY A 20 -19.29 44.04 26.78
N CYS A 21 -19.74 42.90 26.27
CA CYS A 21 -20.84 42.11 26.82
C CYS A 21 -20.34 40.67 26.90
N SER A 22 -20.21 40.16 28.13
CA SER A 22 -19.84 38.78 28.42
C SER A 22 -20.99 37.84 28.08
N VAL A 23 -20.78 36.92 27.15
CA VAL A 23 -21.59 35.72 27.00
C VAL A 23 -20.70 34.56 27.45
N ALA A 24 -21.02 33.98 28.60
CA ALA A 24 -20.34 32.79 29.10
C ALA A 24 -20.55 31.63 28.12
N ALA A 25 -19.49 31.22 27.44
CA ALA A 25 -19.47 29.96 26.71
C ALA A 25 -19.46 28.80 27.72
N PRO A 26 -20.23 27.71 27.50
CA PRO A 26 -20.12 26.55 28.35
C PRO A 26 -18.70 25.99 28.23
N ALA A 27 -18.02 25.87 29.36
CA ALA A 27 -16.74 25.18 29.43
C ALA A 27 -16.94 23.73 29.01
N VAL A 28 -16.56 23.40 27.78
CA VAL A 28 -16.35 22.01 27.37
C VAL A 28 -15.22 21.49 28.26
N ARG A 29 -15.58 20.68 29.24
CA ARG A 29 -14.64 19.99 30.11
C ARG A 29 -13.94 18.94 29.25
N VAL A 30 -12.84 19.33 28.62
CA VAL A 30 -11.88 18.38 28.03
C VAL A 30 -11.35 17.56 29.19
N MET A 31 -11.88 16.35 29.36
CA MET A 31 -11.25 15.41 30.28
C MET A 31 -9.88 15.08 29.71
N PRO A 32 -8.82 15.10 30.52
CA PRO A 32 -7.52 14.64 30.07
C PRO A 32 -7.68 13.15 29.77
N ARG A 33 -7.64 12.79 28.48
CA ARG A 33 -7.41 11.41 28.09
C ARG A 33 -5.99 11.12 28.54
N SER A 34 -5.82 10.19 29.48
CA SER A 34 -4.50 9.69 29.81
C SER A 34 -3.89 9.18 28.51
N ALA A 35 -2.86 9.87 28.01
CA ALA A 35 -1.97 9.27 27.03
C ALA A 35 -1.34 8.07 27.76
N GLY A 36 -1.90 6.88 27.53
CA GLY A 36 -1.22 5.65 27.89
C GLY A 36 0.10 5.63 27.11
N SER A 37 1.18 5.28 27.79
CA SER A 37 2.44 4.95 27.12
C SER A 37 2.20 3.84 26.08
N GLU A 38 3.01 3.79 25.02
CA GLU A 38 3.00 2.69 24.03
C GLU A 38 3.01 1.29 24.70
N ASP A 39 3.58 1.19 25.91
CA ASP A 39 3.64 -0.03 26.74
C ASP A 39 2.28 -0.52 27.30
N ASP A 40 1.18 0.23 27.20
CA ASP A 40 -0.13 -0.14 27.77
C ASP A 40 -1.12 -0.73 26.74
N LEU A 41 -0.77 -0.79 25.46
CA LEU A 41 -1.65 -1.41 24.45
C LEU A 41 -1.56 -2.95 24.57
N PRO A 42 -2.70 -3.65 24.78
CA PRO A 42 -2.67 -5.10 24.83
C PRO A 42 -2.22 -5.65 23.47
N SER A 43 -1.24 -6.56 23.48
CA SER A 43 -0.76 -7.21 22.26
C SER A 43 -1.90 -7.97 21.55
N PRO A 44 -1.87 -8.06 20.21
CA PRO A 44 -2.90 -8.82 19.49
C PRO A 44 -2.81 -10.31 19.83
N THR A 45 -3.95 -10.98 19.86
CA THR A 45 -4.02 -12.44 19.90
C THR A 45 -4.12 -12.99 18.48
N ARG A 46 -3.29 -13.99 18.15
CA ARG A 46 -3.33 -14.73 16.89
C ARG A 46 -3.74 -16.17 17.14
N GLU A 47 -4.69 -16.69 16.38
CA GLU A 47 -5.10 -18.10 16.40
C GLU A 47 -5.41 -18.65 15.02
N VAL A 48 -5.38 -19.97 14.89
CA VAL A 48 -5.77 -20.69 13.67
C VAL A 48 -6.98 -21.57 14.01
N LEU A 49 -8.09 -21.33 13.31
CA LEU A 49 -9.31 -22.12 13.48
C LEU A 49 -9.12 -23.54 12.90
N PRO A 50 -9.96 -24.54 13.29
CA PRO A 50 -9.84 -25.91 12.79
C PRO A 50 -9.91 -26.06 11.26
N ASN A 51 -10.54 -25.12 10.55
CA ASN A 51 -10.60 -25.10 9.09
C ASN A 51 -9.40 -24.40 8.42
N GLY A 52 -8.42 -23.93 9.19
CA GLY A 52 -7.19 -23.30 8.70
C GLY A 52 -7.25 -21.78 8.56
N LEU A 53 -8.39 -21.14 8.81
CA LEU A 53 -8.51 -19.68 8.86
C LEU A 53 -7.65 -19.11 9.98
N ARG A 54 -6.87 -18.08 9.68
CA ARG A 54 -6.15 -17.30 10.70
C ARG A 54 -7.05 -16.18 11.24
N LEU A 55 -7.01 -15.96 12.54
CA LEU A 55 -7.75 -14.90 13.21
C LEU A 55 -6.80 -14.09 14.07
N ILE A 56 -6.77 -12.77 13.86
CA ILE A 56 -6.02 -11.80 14.67
C ILE A 56 -7.03 -10.88 15.33
N ILE A 57 -6.90 -10.67 16.64
CA ILE A 57 -7.82 -9.85 17.43
C ILE A 57 -7.01 -8.93 18.33
N GLN A 58 -7.39 -7.65 18.42
CA GLN A 58 -6.88 -6.75 19.45
C GLN A 58 -7.99 -5.87 20.01
N ASP A 59 -8.13 -5.88 21.36
CA ASP A 59 -8.97 -4.89 22.05
C ASP A 59 -8.23 -3.54 22.06
N HIS A 60 -8.66 -2.63 21.19
CA HIS A 60 -8.07 -1.33 20.99
C HIS A 60 -9.12 -0.24 21.16
N ARG A 61 -9.04 0.52 22.26
CA ARG A 61 -10.09 1.47 22.70
C ARG A 61 -9.76 2.94 22.36
N ALA A 62 -9.21 3.18 21.17
CA ALA A 62 -8.95 4.55 20.69
C ALA A 62 -10.24 5.29 20.30
N ALA A 63 -11.23 4.58 19.75
CA ALA A 63 -12.54 5.12 19.37
C ALA A 63 -13.60 4.01 19.44
N ASP A 64 -14.88 4.39 19.42
CA ASP A 64 -16.02 3.45 19.44
C ASP A 64 -16.29 2.79 18.07
N ILE A 65 -15.24 2.56 17.28
CA ILE A 65 -15.30 1.90 15.97
C ILE A 65 -14.47 0.62 15.96
N VAL A 66 -14.90 -0.34 15.14
CA VAL A 66 -14.18 -1.59 14.88
C VAL A 66 -13.77 -1.66 13.41
N ALA A 67 -12.52 -2.01 13.19
CA ALA A 67 -11.95 -2.34 11.89
C ALA A 67 -11.95 -3.87 11.72
N VAL A 68 -12.69 -4.36 10.72
CA VAL A 68 -12.75 -5.78 10.37
C VAL A 68 -12.18 -5.95 8.97
N TYR A 69 -11.10 -6.72 8.85
CA TYR A 69 -10.44 -6.99 7.58
C TYR A 69 -10.51 -8.48 7.25
N LEU A 70 -10.73 -8.79 5.98
CA LEU A 70 -10.54 -10.09 5.38
C LEU A 70 -9.38 -10.01 4.39
N TRP A 71 -8.28 -10.66 4.74
CA TRP A 71 -7.11 -10.82 3.90
C TRP A 71 -7.17 -12.16 3.19
N VAL A 72 -6.93 -12.16 1.89
CA VAL A 72 -6.84 -13.37 1.07
C VAL A 72 -5.44 -13.41 0.46
N GLY A 73 -4.73 -14.53 0.67
CA GLY A 73 -3.39 -14.78 0.13
C GLY A 73 -3.40 -15.05 -1.38
N VAL A 74 -4.05 -14.18 -2.16
CA VAL A 74 -4.10 -14.22 -3.62
C VAL A 74 -3.95 -12.81 -4.15
N GLY A 75 -3.16 -12.64 -5.19
CA GLY A 75 -2.95 -11.38 -5.90
C GLY A 75 -2.41 -11.68 -7.29
N VAL A 76 -1.92 -10.67 -7.98
CA VAL A 76 -1.46 -10.76 -9.38
C VAL A 76 -0.49 -11.91 -9.63
N ARG A 77 0.36 -12.25 -8.65
CA ARG A 77 1.36 -13.30 -8.84
C ARG A 77 0.77 -14.69 -9.09
N TYR A 78 -0.45 -14.92 -8.63
CA TYR A 78 -1.14 -16.21 -8.73
C TYR A 78 -1.94 -16.39 -10.01
N GLU A 79 -2.04 -15.33 -10.82
CA GLU A 79 -2.77 -15.34 -12.07
C GLU A 79 -2.01 -16.18 -13.11
N LYS A 80 -2.75 -16.99 -13.86
CA LYS A 80 -2.21 -17.58 -15.08
C LYS A 80 -2.16 -16.54 -16.19
N LEU A 81 -1.42 -16.84 -17.25
CA LEU A 81 -1.30 -15.94 -18.41
C LEU A 81 -2.65 -15.64 -19.09
N ASP A 82 -3.62 -16.54 -18.98
CA ASP A 82 -4.98 -16.35 -19.49
C ASP A 82 -5.94 -15.74 -18.46
N GLU A 83 -5.48 -15.49 -17.22
CA GLU A 83 -6.26 -14.99 -16.07
C GLU A 83 -5.74 -13.63 -15.58
N LEU A 84 -4.94 -12.89 -16.37
CA LEU A 84 -4.37 -11.61 -15.95
C LEU A 84 -5.47 -10.61 -15.59
N GLY A 85 -5.34 -9.96 -14.44
CA GLY A 85 -6.33 -9.03 -13.88
C GLY A 85 -7.48 -9.70 -13.13
N PHE A 86 -7.51 -11.03 -13.02
CA PHE A 86 -8.61 -11.71 -12.33
C PHE A 86 -8.65 -11.36 -10.85
N SER A 87 -7.52 -11.15 -10.16
CA SER A 87 -7.54 -10.75 -8.74
C SER A 87 -8.26 -9.43 -8.54
N HIS A 88 -7.98 -8.45 -9.42
CA HIS A 88 -8.63 -7.15 -9.41
C HIS A 88 -10.10 -7.22 -9.88
N PHE A 89 -10.40 -8.04 -10.89
CA PHE A 89 -11.80 -8.25 -11.31
C PHE A 89 -12.63 -8.89 -10.18
N GLN A 90 -12.04 -9.84 -9.44
CA GLN A 90 -12.67 -10.42 -8.27
C GLN A 90 -12.99 -9.36 -7.22
N GLU A 91 -12.03 -8.47 -6.93
CA GLU A 91 -12.22 -7.34 -6.03
C GLU A 91 -13.49 -6.56 -6.36
N HIS A 92 -13.65 -6.13 -7.61
CA HIS A 92 -14.85 -5.44 -8.08
C HIS A 92 -16.12 -6.28 -7.90
N MET A 93 -16.09 -7.53 -8.38
CA MET A 93 -17.28 -8.38 -8.43
C MET A 93 -17.78 -8.82 -7.05
N LEU A 94 -16.91 -8.87 -6.04
CA LEU A 94 -17.30 -9.24 -4.68
C LEU A 94 -18.22 -8.20 -4.01
N PHE A 95 -18.25 -6.97 -4.50
CA PHE A 95 -19.21 -5.94 -4.08
C PHE A 95 -20.55 -6.00 -4.85
N LYS A 96 -20.63 -6.75 -5.95
CA LYS A 96 -21.78 -6.74 -6.88
C LYS A 96 -22.85 -7.78 -6.53
N GLY A 97 -22.96 -8.11 -5.25
CA GLY A 97 -24.05 -8.90 -4.71
C GLY A 97 -23.74 -10.39 -4.53
N THR A 98 -24.54 -10.97 -3.66
CA THR A 98 -24.47 -12.36 -3.20
C THR A 98 -25.78 -13.06 -3.54
N ASP A 99 -25.89 -14.35 -3.18
CA ASP A 99 -27.13 -15.11 -3.36
C ASP A 99 -28.25 -14.61 -2.42
N LYS A 100 -27.91 -13.86 -1.38
CA LYS A 100 -28.82 -13.26 -0.40
C LYS A 100 -29.24 -11.84 -0.81
N TRP A 101 -28.34 -11.09 -1.44
CA TRP A 101 -28.54 -9.66 -1.68
C TRP A 101 -28.04 -9.20 -3.05
N GLY A 102 -28.82 -8.35 -3.72
CA GLY A 102 -28.41 -7.73 -4.98
C GLY A 102 -27.34 -6.63 -4.84
N PRO A 103 -26.85 -6.09 -5.96
CA PRO A 103 -25.83 -5.04 -5.99
C PRO A 103 -26.13 -3.83 -5.07
N GLY A 104 -25.06 -3.27 -4.50
CA GLY A 104 -25.11 -2.10 -3.60
C GLY A 104 -25.69 -2.36 -2.21
N HIS A 105 -26.02 -3.62 -1.87
CA HIS A 105 -26.49 -3.94 -0.52
C HIS A 105 -25.39 -3.75 0.53
N ILE A 106 -24.15 -4.13 0.21
CA ILE A 106 -22.99 -4.00 1.10
C ILE A 106 -22.81 -2.53 1.47
N ASP A 107 -22.74 -1.65 0.47
CA ASP A 107 -22.62 -0.20 0.68
C ASP A 107 -23.77 0.34 1.54
N ARG A 108 -25.03 0.00 1.23
CA ARG A 108 -26.19 0.42 2.03
C ARG A 108 -26.14 -0.08 3.47
N ALA A 109 -25.70 -1.31 3.70
CA ALA A 109 -25.62 -1.90 5.03
C ALA A 109 -24.51 -1.23 5.87
N VAL A 110 -23.38 -0.91 5.25
CA VAL A 110 -22.23 -0.28 5.89
C VAL A 110 -22.46 1.22 6.11
N GLU A 111 -22.85 1.96 5.08
CA GLU A 111 -23.14 3.40 5.17
C GLU A 111 -24.37 3.69 6.04
N GLY A 112 -25.35 2.78 6.05
CA GLY A 112 -26.56 2.90 6.86
C GLY A 112 -26.30 2.91 8.38
N VAL A 113 -25.14 2.40 8.81
CA VAL A 113 -24.66 2.50 10.20
C VAL A 113 -23.54 3.53 10.37
N GLY A 114 -23.31 4.38 9.35
CA GLY A 114 -22.24 5.38 9.36
C GLY A 114 -20.83 4.81 9.17
N GLY A 115 -20.72 3.56 8.71
CA GLY A 115 -19.44 2.92 8.41
C GLY A 115 -18.94 3.21 7.00
N ARG A 116 -17.78 2.60 6.69
CA ARG A 116 -17.20 2.58 5.34
C ARG A 116 -16.57 1.24 5.03
N SER A 117 -16.48 0.92 3.75
CA SER A 117 -15.83 -0.29 3.25
C SER A 117 -14.91 0.04 2.08
N ASN A 118 -13.89 -0.78 1.89
CA ASN A 118 -13.05 -0.70 0.70
C ASN A 118 -12.32 -2.03 0.47
N ALA A 119 -11.57 -2.12 -0.61
CA ALA A 119 -10.69 -3.24 -0.91
C ALA A 119 -9.39 -2.77 -1.58
N VAL A 120 -8.41 -3.68 -1.62
CA VAL A 120 -7.14 -3.47 -2.32
C VAL A 120 -6.65 -4.80 -2.88
N THR A 121 -6.25 -4.81 -4.14
CA THR A 121 -5.49 -5.89 -4.78
C THR A 121 -4.02 -5.51 -4.92
N SER A 122 -3.16 -6.38 -4.41
CA SER A 122 -1.71 -6.28 -4.50
C SER A 122 -1.15 -7.46 -5.32
N PHE A 123 0.17 -7.57 -5.39
CA PHE A 123 0.84 -8.68 -6.05
C PHE A 123 0.67 -10.01 -5.30
N ASP A 124 0.73 -9.96 -3.97
CA ASP A 124 0.74 -11.15 -3.09
C ASP A 124 -0.60 -11.43 -2.41
N TYR A 125 -1.47 -10.43 -2.30
CA TYR A 125 -2.72 -10.50 -1.55
C TYR A 125 -3.82 -9.62 -2.14
N THR A 126 -5.06 -9.89 -1.73
CA THR A 126 -6.24 -9.05 -1.91
C THR A 126 -6.90 -8.93 -0.55
N THR A 127 -7.28 -7.72 -0.15
CA THR A 127 -7.93 -7.45 1.13
C THR A 127 -9.23 -6.70 0.94
N PHE A 128 -10.20 -7.00 1.80
CA PHE A 128 -11.48 -6.31 1.90
C PHE A 128 -11.66 -5.91 3.34
N TYR A 129 -12.15 -4.70 3.59
CA TYR A 129 -12.35 -4.25 4.95
C TYR A 129 -13.62 -3.45 5.12
N ILE A 130 -14.14 -3.50 6.34
CA ILE A 130 -15.30 -2.76 6.80
C ILE A 130 -14.95 -2.12 8.14
N VAL A 131 -15.20 -0.82 8.25
CA VAL A 131 -15.03 -0.02 9.47
C VAL A 131 -16.38 0.53 9.86
N VAL A 132 -16.86 0.17 11.04
CA VAL A 132 -18.22 0.47 11.52
C VAL A 132 -18.20 0.80 13.01
N PRO A 133 -19.27 1.39 13.57
CA PRO A 133 -19.47 1.43 15.01
C PRO A 133 -19.35 0.03 15.62
N SER A 134 -18.82 -0.06 16.84
CA SER A 134 -18.42 -1.34 17.44
C SER A 134 -19.59 -2.30 17.65
N GLU A 135 -20.80 -1.78 17.88
CA GLU A 135 -22.04 -2.54 17.95
C GLU A 135 -22.42 -3.26 16.65
N ALA A 136 -21.88 -2.82 15.51
CA ALA A 136 -22.12 -3.40 14.19
C ALA A 136 -21.02 -4.39 13.74
N MET A 137 -20.12 -4.81 14.65
CA MET A 137 -19.05 -5.76 14.37
C MET A 137 -19.54 -7.05 13.69
N ASP A 138 -20.59 -7.67 14.23
CA ASP A 138 -21.12 -8.92 13.68
C ASP A 138 -21.65 -8.74 12.25
N THR A 139 -22.22 -7.57 11.93
CA THR A 139 -22.65 -7.21 10.57
C THR A 139 -21.45 -7.14 9.64
N ALA A 140 -20.35 -6.51 10.05
CA ALA A 140 -19.13 -6.43 9.24
C ALA A 140 -18.52 -7.82 8.97
N ILE A 141 -18.46 -8.69 9.99
CA ILE A 141 -17.97 -10.06 9.85
C ILE A 141 -18.88 -10.88 8.91
N ASP A 142 -20.21 -10.77 9.04
CA ASP A 142 -21.17 -11.46 8.17
C ASP A 142 -21.03 -11.00 6.72
N LEU A 143 -20.94 -9.68 6.47
CA LEU A 143 -20.81 -9.12 5.13
C LEU A 143 -19.53 -9.58 4.43
N LEU A 144 -18.38 -9.55 5.11
CA LEU A 144 -17.12 -10.02 4.52
C LEU A 144 -17.16 -11.51 4.17
N ALA A 145 -17.80 -12.33 5.01
CA ALA A 145 -17.99 -13.75 4.71
C ALA A 145 -18.96 -13.98 3.53
N ASP A 146 -20.07 -13.24 3.49
CA ASP A 146 -21.06 -13.31 2.41
C ASP A 146 -20.42 -12.92 1.07
N MET A 147 -19.62 -11.84 1.05
CA MET A 147 -18.81 -11.44 -0.11
C MET A 147 -17.87 -12.56 -0.56
N ALA A 148 -17.09 -13.11 0.37
CA ALA A 148 -16.05 -14.09 0.05
C ALA A 148 -16.60 -15.40 -0.53
N PHE A 149 -17.68 -15.91 0.05
CA PHE A 149 -18.16 -17.28 -0.21
C PHE A 149 -19.48 -17.37 -0.98
N ARG A 150 -20.25 -16.27 -1.06
CA ARG A 150 -21.61 -16.28 -1.61
C ARG A 150 -21.83 -15.30 -2.75
N SER A 151 -20.77 -14.62 -3.20
CA SER A 151 -20.80 -13.78 -4.41
C SER A 151 -21.33 -14.55 -5.61
N THR A 152 -22.33 -13.97 -6.28
CA THR A 152 -23.02 -14.64 -7.40
C THR A 152 -22.29 -14.45 -8.72
N PHE A 153 -21.42 -13.45 -8.82
CA PHE A 153 -20.79 -13.01 -10.06
C PHE A 153 -21.86 -12.77 -11.12
N ASP A 154 -22.74 -11.79 -10.87
CA ASP A 154 -23.87 -11.50 -11.75
C ASP A 154 -23.40 -11.26 -13.19
N ALA A 155 -24.01 -11.97 -14.13
CA ALA A 155 -23.67 -11.90 -15.55
C ALA A 155 -23.99 -10.53 -16.15
N GLU A 156 -24.94 -9.79 -15.57
CA GLU A 156 -25.26 -8.42 -16.00
C GLU A 156 -24.27 -7.38 -15.48
N GLU A 157 -23.63 -7.63 -14.34
CA GLU A 157 -22.66 -6.71 -13.72
C GLU A 157 -21.25 -6.89 -14.29
N ILE A 158 -20.86 -8.12 -14.67
CA ILE A 158 -19.54 -8.39 -15.28
C ILE A 158 -19.18 -7.44 -16.43
N PRO A 159 -20.02 -7.21 -17.46
CA PRO A 159 -19.67 -6.29 -18.53
C PRO A 159 -19.59 -4.83 -18.04
N ARG A 160 -20.36 -4.43 -17.03
CA ARG A 160 -20.32 -3.07 -16.46
C ARG A 160 -19.01 -2.83 -15.73
N GLU A 161 -18.65 -3.74 -14.82
CA GLU A 161 -17.41 -3.65 -14.06
C GLU A 161 -16.17 -3.77 -14.95
N ARG A 162 -16.24 -4.53 -16.05
CA ARG A 162 -15.16 -4.55 -17.03
C ARG A 162 -14.88 -3.16 -17.61
N GLU A 163 -15.92 -2.41 -17.98
CA GLU A 163 -15.74 -1.05 -18.51
C GLU A 163 -15.23 -0.08 -17.44
N VAL A 164 -15.65 -0.25 -16.17
CA VAL A 164 -15.10 0.52 -15.03
C VAL A 164 -13.59 0.27 -14.90
N ILE A 165 -13.16 -1.00 -14.93
CA ILE A 165 -11.74 -1.36 -14.84
C ILE A 165 -10.94 -0.84 -16.04
N PHE A 166 -11.54 -0.81 -17.24
CA PHE A 166 -10.88 -0.21 -18.41
C PHE A 166 -10.71 1.30 -18.29
N GLU A 167 -11.68 2.01 -17.71
CA GLU A 167 -11.52 3.45 -17.47
C GLU A 167 -10.50 3.72 -16.36
N GLU A 168 -10.45 2.89 -15.30
CA GLU A 168 -9.39 2.96 -14.31
C GLU A 168 -8.01 2.76 -14.93
N ALA A 169 -7.85 1.75 -15.80
CA ALA A 169 -6.62 1.52 -16.54
C ALA A 169 -6.20 2.74 -17.36
N ARG A 170 -7.19 3.45 -17.95
CA ARG A 170 -6.95 4.68 -18.71
C ARG A 170 -6.48 5.81 -17.80
N ILE A 171 -7.18 6.04 -16.69
CA ILE A 171 -6.82 7.08 -15.70
C ILE A 171 -5.41 6.87 -15.17
N GLU A 172 -5.05 5.62 -14.84
CA GLU A 172 -3.72 5.32 -14.30
C GLU A 172 -2.62 5.36 -15.36
N ALA A 173 -2.93 5.03 -16.62
CA ALA A 173 -2.00 5.20 -17.74
C ALA A 173 -1.77 6.69 -18.09
N ASP A 174 -2.80 7.52 -17.91
CA ASP A 174 -2.74 8.97 -18.13
C ASP A 174 -1.95 9.68 -17.01
N ASN A 175 -1.97 9.16 -15.78
CA ASN A 175 -1.19 9.72 -14.66
C ASN A 175 0.29 9.28 -14.74
N PRO A 176 1.26 10.18 -15.02
CA PRO A 176 2.66 9.82 -15.19
C PRO A 176 3.29 9.22 -13.92
N ARG A 177 2.85 9.66 -12.72
CA ARG A 177 3.37 9.17 -11.43
C ARG A 177 3.04 7.70 -11.21
N THR A 178 1.82 7.28 -11.57
CA THR A 178 1.39 5.88 -11.45
C THR A 178 1.93 5.04 -12.59
N ALA A 179 1.84 5.55 -13.83
CA ALA A 179 2.29 4.83 -15.02
C ALA A 179 3.79 4.49 -14.99
N ILE A 180 4.65 5.40 -14.51
CA ILE A 180 6.10 5.15 -14.46
C ILE A 180 6.46 4.05 -13.46
N VAL A 181 5.76 3.96 -12.33
CA VAL A 181 5.96 2.89 -11.34
C VAL A 181 5.62 1.55 -11.93
N ARG A 182 4.44 1.42 -12.55
CA ARG A 182 3.99 0.16 -13.13
C ARG A 182 4.89 -0.33 -14.24
N GLN A 183 5.33 0.59 -15.11
CA GLN A 183 6.30 0.24 -16.15
C GLN A 183 7.68 -0.11 -15.58
N LEU A 184 8.11 0.54 -14.49
CA LEU A 184 9.34 0.16 -13.80
C LEU A 184 9.25 -1.27 -13.24
N TYR A 185 8.14 -1.66 -12.61
CA TYR A 185 7.92 -3.03 -12.15
C TYR A 185 8.01 -4.03 -13.31
N GLY A 186 7.39 -3.73 -14.45
CA GLY A 186 7.49 -4.56 -15.66
C GLY A 186 8.91 -4.72 -16.19
N LEU A 187 9.76 -3.69 -16.06
CA LEU A 187 11.18 -3.76 -16.42
C LEU A 187 12.01 -4.55 -15.40
N VAL A 188 11.84 -4.27 -14.10
CA VAL A 188 12.60 -4.91 -13.02
C VAL A 188 12.26 -6.39 -12.90
N PHE A 189 11.00 -6.73 -13.07
CA PHE A 189 10.47 -8.08 -12.92
C PHE A 189 10.12 -8.72 -14.26
N ASP A 190 10.88 -8.42 -15.33
CA ASP A 190 10.64 -9.01 -16.64
C ASP A 190 10.62 -10.55 -16.56
N GLY A 191 9.58 -11.16 -17.13
CA GLY A 191 9.33 -12.61 -17.07
C GLY A 191 8.94 -13.17 -15.69
N HIS A 192 8.84 -12.34 -14.65
CA HIS A 192 8.39 -12.71 -13.31
C HIS A 192 6.95 -12.21 -13.07
N PRO A 193 6.11 -12.90 -12.26
CA PRO A 193 4.73 -12.49 -12.03
C PRO A 193 4.54 -11.06 -11.48
N TYR A 194 5.51 -10.52 -10.75
CA TYR A 194 5.50 -9.12 -10.28
C TYR A 194 5.67 -8.06 -11.38
N GLY A 195 6.05 -8.46 -12.59
CA GLY A 195 6.09 -7.56 -13.75
C GLY A 195 4.77 -7.46 -14.51
N ARG A 196 3.73 -8.17 -14.07
CA ARG A 196 2.43 -8.24 -14.75
C ARG A 196 1.50 -7.08 -14.34
N PRO A 197 0.60 -6.63 -15.22
CA PRO A 197 -0.33 -5.55 -14.92
C PRO A 197 -1.39 -6.01 -13.91
N VAL A 198 -1.54 -5.27 -12.81
CA VAL A 198 -2.56 -5.54 -11.77
C VAL A 198 -3.98 -5.53 -12.33
N LEU A 199 -4.26 -4.60 -13.24
CA LEU A 199 -5.55 -4.47 -13.92
C LEU A 199 -5.77 -5.49 -15.05
N GLY A 200 -4.79 -6.37 -15.30
CA GLY A 200 -4.82 -7.31 -16.41
C GLY A 200 -4.59 -6.67 -17.78
N THR A 201 -4.99 -7.40 -18.82
CA THR A 201 -4.92 -6.93 -20.21
C THR A 201 -6.31 -6.87 -20.82
N ARG A 202 -6.50 -6.09 -21.88
CA ARG A 202 -7.80 -6.01 -22.55
C ARG A 202 -8.27 -7.38 -23.03
N GLU A 203 -7.37 -8.22 -23.51
CA GLU A 203 -7.66 -9.56 -24.02
C GLU A 203 -8.17 -10.49 -22.90
N THR A 204 -7.42 -10.57 -21.80
CA THR A 204 -7.74 -11.44 -20.65
C THR A 204 -9.02 -11.00 -19.94
N MET A 205 -9.20 -9.69 -19.75
CA MET A 205 -10.39 -9.12 -19.13
C MET A 205 -11.64 -9.28 -20.01
N THR A 206 -11.51 -9.18 -21.34
CA THR A 206 -12.62 -9.44 -22.28
C THR A 206 -13.02 -10.92 -22.29
N ALA A 207 -12.05 -11.83 -22.15
CA ALA A 207 -12.27 -13.27 -22.09
C ALA A 207 -12.72 -13.79 -20.72
N ALA A 208 -12.83 -12.91 -19.70
CA ALA A 208 -13.32 -13.28 -18.38
C ALA A 208 -14.82 -13.57 -18.41
N THR A 209 -15.20 -14.82 -18.16
CA THR A 209 -16.60 -15.25 -18.01
C THR A 209 -16.94 -15.47 -16.55
N ARG A 210 -18.24 -15.50 -16.22
CA ARG A 210 -18.75 -15.79 -14.89
C ARG A 210 -18.18 -17.09 -14.33
N GLU A 211 -18.12 -18.14 -15.14
CA GLU A 211 -17.63 -19.46 -14.75
C GLU A 211 -16.16 -19.43 -14.40
N ARG A 212 -15.36 -18.67 -15.17
CA ARG A 212 -13.92 -18.50 -14.93
C ARG A 212 -13.66 -17.70 -13.65
N LEU A 213 -14.40 -16.60 -13.43
CA LEU A 213 -14.33 -15.80 -12.20
C LEU A 213 -14.75 -16.62 -10.97
N LYS A 214 -15.85 -17.38 -11.06
CA LYS A 214 -16.26 -18.32 -10.00
C LYS A 214 -15.24 -19.42 -9.74
N ALA A 215 -14.62 -19.95 -10.78
CA ALA A 215 -13.57 -20.95 -10.64
C ALA A 215 -12.33 -20.36 -9.96
N TYR A 216 -11.96 -19.12 -10.29
CA TYR A 216 -10.89 -18.37 -9.64
C TYR A 216 -11.21 -18.11 -8.16
N ASN A 217 -12.42 -17.62 -7.85
CA ASN A 217 -12.92 -17.46 -6.48
C ASN A 217 -12.76 -18.75 -5.68
N ARG A 218 -13.38 -19.85 -6.13
CA ARG A 218 -13.34 -21.15 -5.44
C ARG A 218 -11.92 -21.68 -5.21
N ARG A 219 -10.98 -21.34 -6.09
CA ARG A 219 -9.59 -21.78 -6.00
C ARG A 219 -8.82 -21.10 -4.88
N TYR A 220 -9.09 -19.82 -4.64
CA TYR A 220 -8.24 -18.99 -3.78
C TYR A 220 -8.96 -18.46 -2.53
N TYR A 221 -10.29 -18.32 -2.58
CA TYR A 221 -11.12 -17.85 -1.49
C TYR A 221 -11.52 -19.02 -0.60
N THR A 222 -10.53 -19.54 0.11
CA THR A 222 -10.63 -20.72 0.98
C THR A 222 -10.14 -20.35 2.38
N PRO A 223 -10.70 -20.95 3.45
CA PRO A 223 -10.31 -20.59 4.82
C PRO A 223 -8.80 -20.67 5.05
N GLU A 224 -8.12 -21.69 4.50
CA GLU A 224 -6.67 -21.85 4.67
C GLU A 224 -5.84 -20.75 4.01
N ASN A 225 -6.41 -20.04 3.03
CA ASN A 225 -5.78 -18.93 2.34
C ASN A 225 -6.25 -17.57 2.87
N MET A 226 -6.99 -17.53 3.99
CA MET A 226 -7.59 -16.32 4.52
C MET A 226 -7.14 -16.01 5.95
N SER A 227 -7.08 -14.72 6.25
CA SER A 227 -6.89 -14.18 7.60
C SER A 227 -7.97 -13.15 7.88
N VAL A 228 -8.65 -13.27 9.01
CA VAL A 228 -9.57 -12.25 9.52
C VAL A 228 -8.86 -11.46 10.61
N VAL A 229 -8.86 -10.13 10.51
CA VAL A 229 -8.24 -9.24 11.50
C VAL A 229 -9.31 -8.32 12.07
N VAL A 230 -9.47 -8.30 13.39
CA VAL A 230 -10.48 -7.51 14.09
C VAL A 230 -9.80 -6.65 15.15
N VAL A 231 -9.86 -5.33 14.98
CA VAL A 231 -9.26 -4.37 15.91
C VAL A 231 -10.28 -3.30 16.26
N GLY A 232 -10.45 -3.00 17.55
CA GLY A 232 -11.42 -2.03 18.06
C GLY A 232 -11.76 -2.32 19.52
N PRO A 233 -12.72 -1.61 20.14
CA PRO A 233 -13.11 -1.83 21.52
C PRO A 233 -13.98 -3.09 21.66
N VAL A 234 -13.37 -4.26 21.45
CA VAL A 234 -14.05 -5.56 21.29
C VAL A 234 -13.71 -6.52 22.43
N ASP A 235 -14.63 -7.43 22.75
CA ASP A 235 -14.32 -8.61 23.58
C ASP A 235 -13.76 -9.72 22.67
N PRO A 236 -12.50 -10.16 22.85
CA PRO A 236 -11.91 -11.23 22.05
C PRO A 236 -12.72 -12.54 22.06
N ARG A 237 -13.46 -12.83 23.14
CA ARG A 237 -14.32 -14.02 23.20
C ARG A 237 -15.53 -13.89 22.27
N ALA A 238 -16.14 -12.69 22.22
CA ALA A 238 -17.26 -12.41 21.33
C ALA A 238 -16.81 -12.46 19.85
N VAL A 239 -15.66 -11.86 19.53
CA VAL A 239 -15.06 -11.92 18.19
C VAL A 239 -14.83 -13.37 17.77
N ARG A 240 -14.15 -14.17 18.61
CA ARG A 240 -13.90 -15.59 18.32
C ARG A 240 -15.20 -16.35 18.08
N ALA A 241 -16.22 -16.14 18.90
CA ALA A 241 -17.50 -16.81 18.74
C ALA A 241 -18.18 -16.43 17.41
N SER A 242 -18.14 -15.16 17.03
CA SER A 242 -18.70 -14.65 15.78
C SER A 242 -17.99 -15.22 14.56
N VAL A 243 -16.65 -15.11 14.51
CA VAL A 243 -15.84 -15.62 13.41
C VAL A 243 -15.95 -17.15 13.30
N ALA A 244 -15.92 -17.89 14.42
CA ALA A 244 -16.09 -19.34 14.40
C ALA A 244 -17.49 -19.75 13.91
N LYS A 245 -18.54 -19.00 14.26
CA LYS A 245 -19.90 -19.25 13.78
C LYS A 245 -20.05 -19.00 12.29
N ILE A 246 -19.38 -17.97 11.75
CA ILE A 246 -19.54 -17.51 10.36
C ILE A 246 -18.52 -18.22 9.45
N PHE A 247 -17.23 -17.96 9.65
CA PHE A 247 -16.15 -18.52 8.83
C PHE A 247 -15.84 -19.98 9.19
N GLY A 248 -15.95 -20.36 10.47
CA GLY A 248 -15.58 -21.71 10.95
C GLY A 248 -16.45 -22.84 10.39
N ARG A 249 -17.60 -22.53 9.77
CA ARG A 249 -18.48 -23.49 9.09
C ARG A 249 -18.06 -23.82 7.67
N VAL A 250 -17.19 -23.00 7.08
CA VAL A 250 -16.68 -23.25 5.73
C VAL A 250 -15.61 -24.34 5.82
N PRO A 251 -15.77 -25.47 5.10
CA PRO A 251 -14.80 -26.55 5.17
C PRO A 251 -13.47 -26.14 4.56
N ALA A 252 -12.39 -26.69 5.12
CA ALA A 252 -11.07 -26.65 4.51
C ALA A 252 -11.11 -27.27 3.10
N SER A 253 -10.41 -26.65 2.17
CA SER A 253 -10.31 -27.07 0.76
C SER A 253 -9.08 -27.94 0.47
N GLY A 254 -8.11 -27.97 1.38
CA GLY A 254 -6.77 -28.51 1.17
C GLY A 254 -5.82 -27.52 0.47
N TYR A 255 -6.18 -26.24 0.33
CA TYR A 255 -5.34 -25.25 -0.35
C TYR A 255 -3.95 -25.14 0.30
N ARG A 256 -2.93 -25.06 -0.55
CA ARG A 256 -1.54 -24.79 -0.18
C ARG A 256 -0.97 -23.75 -1.14
N PRO A 257 -0.39 -22.65 -0.63
CA PRO A 257 0.23 -21.65 -1.50
C PRO A 257 1.43 -22.27 -2.22
N ALA A 258 1.57 -21.95 -3.51
CA ALA A 258 2.75 -22.34 -4.27
C ALA A 258 3.97 -21.48 -3.86
N PRO A 259 5.19 -22.06 -3.81
CA PRO A 259 6.41 -21.28 -3.62
C PRO A 259 6.56 -20.21 -4.72
N VAL A 260 7.11 -19.06 -4.35
CA VAL A 260 7.38 -17.98 -5.30
C VAL A 260 8.84 -18.10 -5.77
N PRO A 261 9.09 -18.17 -7.09
CA PRO A 261 10.46 -18.16 -7.59
C PRO A 261 11.11 -16.79 -7.32
N ALA A 262 12.44 -16.78 -7.17
CA ALA A 262 13.17 -15.53 -7.14
C ALA A 262 13.16 -14.85 -8.53
N PRO A 263 13.15 -13.50 -8.61
CA PRO A 263 13.28 -12.78 -9.87
C PRO A 263 14.66 -13.00 -10.51
N ARG A 264 14.73 -12.84 -11.83
CA ARG A 264 16.00 -12.92 -12.57
C ARG A 264 16.87 -11.69 -12.29
N PRO A 265 18.20 -11.82 -12.14
CA PRO A 265 19.09 -10.67 -11.96
C PRO A 265 19.02 -9.65 -13.12
N LEU A 266 19.21 -8.36 -12.81
CA LEU A 266 19.23 -7.25 -13.79
C LEU A 266 20.58 -7.10 -14.52
N ALA A 267 21.15 -8.20 -15.00
CA ALA A 267 22.51 -8.21 -15.56
C ALA A 267 22.65 -7.24 -16.75
N GLY A 268 23.60 -6.31 -16.65
CA GLY A 268 23.91 -5.31 -17.68
C GLY A 268 23.06 -4.04 -17.63
N GLY A 269 22.13 -3.95 -16.68
CA GLY A 269 21.20 -2.83 -16.55
C GLY A 269 20.15 -2.78 -17.67
N LEU A 270 19.00 -2.18 -17.38
CA LEU A 270 17.93 -2.00 -18.36
C LEU A 270 17.67 -0.51 -18.52
N ARG A 271 17.51 -0.04 -19.75
CA ARG A 271 17.23 1.38 -20.02
C ARG A 271 16.07 1.51 -20.99
N ARG A 272 15.09 2.32 -20.62
CA ARG A 272 13.94 2.66 -21.46
C ARG A 272 13.60 4.14 -21.34
N GLU A 273 13.33 4.76 -22.47
CA GLU A 273 12.72 6.09 -22.53
C GLU A 273 11.39 6.00 -23.25
N VAL A 274 10.40 6.73 -22.75
CA VAL A 274 9.05 6.76 -23.31
C VAL A 274 8.65 8.22 -23.51
N GLU A 275 8.30 8.57 -24.75
CA GLU A 275 7.77 9.89 -25.04
C GLU A 275 6.34 10.04 -24.51
N ARG A 276 6.11 11.16 -23.86
CA ARG A 276 4.90 11.49 -23.08
C ARG A 276 4.47 12.92 -23.43
N ALA A 277 3.18 13.22 -23.30
CA ALA A 277 2.63 14.55 -23.68
C ALA A 277 2.92 15.63 -22.62
N GLU A 278 3.29 15.19 -21.42
CA GLU A 278 3.63 15.97 -20.25
C GLU A 278 4.87 16.84 -20.49
N GLN A 279 4.91 18.01 -19.84
CA GLN A 279 5.99 18.99 -20.02
C GLN A 279 7.21 18.70 -19.13
N GLN A 280 6.99 18.07 -17.98
CA GLN A 280 8.07 17.64 -17.09
C GLN A 280 8.49 16.20 -17.41
N ALA A 281 9.77 15.92 -17.25
CA ALA A 281 10.28 14.56 -17.30
C ALA A 281 10.09 13.87 -15.94
N HIS A 282 9.91 12.55 -16.00
CA HIS A 282 9.91 11.70 -14.81
C HIS A 282 11.01 10.66 -14.97
N LEU A 283 11.88 10.55 -13.97
CA LEU A 283 12.92 9.52 -13.91
C LEU A 283 12.54 8.49 -12.85
N ALA A 284 12.65 7.21 -13.19
CA ALA A 284 12.51 6.12 -12.24
C ALA A 284 13.70 5.15 -12.36
N LEU A 285 14.30 4.83 -11.22
CA LEU A 285 15.37 3.84 -11.10
C LEU A 285 14.89 2.69 -10.23
N GLY A 286 15.23 1.45 -10.59
CA GLY A 286 14.79 0.26 -9.86
C GLY A 286 15.90 -0.77 -9.70
N TRP A 287 16.02 -1.29 -8.49
CA TRP A 287 16.93 -2.37 -8.12
C TRP A 287 16.13 -3.53 -7.53
N LEU A 288 16.62 -4.75 -7.75
CA LEU A 288 16.14 -5.90 -6.98
C LEU A 288 16.59 -5.75 -5.52
N ALA A 289 15.69 -6.05 -4.60
CA ALA A 289 15.90 -5.95 -3.16
C ALA A 289 15.49 -7.26 -2.47
N PRO A 290 15.79 -7.42 -1.17
CA PRO A 290 15.38 -8.58 -0.39
C PRO A 290 13.86 -8.76 -0.37
N ARG A 291 13.42 -10.00 -0.18
CA ARG A 291 12.01 -10.36 -0.01
C ARG A 291 11.52 -10.10 1.41
N ALA A 292 10.21 -10.20 1.63
CA ALA A 292 9.55 -9.81 2.88
C ALA A 292 10.04 -10.57 4.13
N ASP A 293 10.45 -11.83 4.02
CA ASP A 293 10.95 -12.64 5.16
C ASP A 293 12.47 -12.53 5.37
N ASP A 294 13.16 -11.67 4.61
CA ASP A 294 14.59 -11.47 4.73
C ASP A 294 14.92 -10.42 5.80
N THR A 295 15.69 -10.80 6.82
CA THR A 295 16.13 -9.89 7.90
C THR A 295 16.97 -8.71 7.41
N ASP A 296 17.54 -8.81 6.22
CA ASP A 296 18.24 -7.69 5.60
C ASP A 296 17.31 -6.55 5.16
N GLY A 297 16.00 -6.81 5.07
CA GLY A 297 14.98 -5.82 4.71
C GLY A 297 14.99 -4.58 5.63
N PHE A 298 15.22 -4.76 6.94
CA PHE A 298 15.29 -3.64 7.90
C PHE A 298 16.39 -2.63 7.55
N ALA A 299 17.58 -3.11 7.13
CA ALA A 299 18.67 -2.22 6.72
C ALA A 299 18.40 -1.55 5.38
N VAL A 300 17.70 -2.23 4.46
CA VAL A 300 17.28 -1.66 3.17
C VAL A 300 16.21 -0.59 3.36
N ASP A 301 15.33 -0.73 4.34
CA ASP A 301 14.30 0.25 4.64
C ASP A 301 14.90 1.56 5.19
N LEU A 302 15.81 1.45 6.18
CA LEU A 302 16.56 2.61 6.66
C LEU A 302 17.42 3.23 5.55
N LEU A 303 18.02 2.43 4.69
CA LEU A 303 18.75 2.90 3.51
C LEU A 303 17.85 3.75 2.61
N ALA A 304 16.65 3.28 2.27
CA ALA A 304 15.69 4.02 1.44
C ALA A 304 15.31 5.35 2.08
N SER A 305 15.04 5.33 3.39
CA SER A 305 14.72 6.51 4.20
C SER A 305 15.85 7.56 4.17
N ILE A 306 17.09 7.15 4.41
CA ILE A 306 18.25 8.05 4.42
C ILE A 306 18.55 8.63 3.04
N MET A 307 18.39 7.82 1.98
CA MET A 307 18.68 8.25 0.61
C MET A 307 17.65 9.27 0.11
N ALA A 308 16.34 8.98 0.23
CA ALA A 308 15.27 9.88 -0.24
C ALA A 308 13.88 9.60 0.38
N GLY A 309 13.80 9.35 1.70
CA GLY A 309 12.52 9.15 2.41
C GLY A 309 11.97 10.37 3.13
N ALA A 310 12.72 11.46 3.24
CA ALA A 310 12.32 12.70 3.89
C ALA A 310 12.91 13.92 3.17
N GLU A 311 12.40 15.11 3.49
CA GLU A 311 12.92 16.36 2.91
C GLU A 311 14.38 16.62 3.28
N SER A 312 14.84 16.10 4.42
CA SER A 312 16.21 16.20 4.89
C SER A 312 17.11 15.05 4.42
N SER A 313 16.63 14.12 3.60
CA SER A 313 17.42 13.00 3.08
C SER A 313 18.50 13.48 2.09
N ARG A 314 19.58 12.69 1.94
CA ARG A 314 20.76 13.08 1.13
C ARG A 314 20.40 13.58 -0.26
N LEU A 315 19.58 12.81 -0.99
CA LEU A 315 19.22 13.17 -2.35
C LEU A 315 18.25 14.36 -2.41
N ALA A 316 17.37 14.52 -1.42
CA ALA A 316 16.50 15.68 -1.36
C ALA A 316 17.33 16.96 -1.15
N GLN A 317 18.24 16.98 -0.18
CA GLN A 317 19.14 18.11 0.05
C GLN A 317 19.98 18.42 -1.21
N ARG A 318 20.66 17.42 -1.76
CA ARG A 318 21.57 17.61 -2.89
C ARG A 318 20.85 18.01 -4.18
N LEU A 319 19.79 17.30 -4.57
CA LEU A 319 19.14 17.51 -5.87
C LEU A 319 18.06 18.58 -5.86
N ARG A 320 17.27 18.70 -4.78
CA ARG A 320 16.16 19.66 -4.70
C ARG A 320 16.62 20.99 -4.12
N ASP A 321 17.38 20.97 -3.03
CA ASP A 321 17.67 22.19 -2.25
C ASP A 321 18.94 22.92 -2.74
N GLU A 322 20.03 22.16 -2.96
CA GLU A 322 21.32 22.69 -3.40
C GLU A 322 21.38 22.91 -4.92
N GLU A 323 21.25 21.83 -5.71
CA GLU A 323 21.38 21.93 -7.18
C GLU A 323 20.07 22.35 -7.89
N ARG A 324 18.92 22.27 -7.22
CA ARG A 324 17.59 22.66 -7.75
C ARG A 324 17.24 22.02 -9.10
N LEU A 325 17.61 20.76 -9.27
CA LEU A 325 17.43 19.99 -10.50
C LEU A 325 16.11 19.19 -10.52
N VAL A 326 15.53 18.94 -9.35
CA VAL A 326 14.29 18.16 -9.21
C VAL A 326 13.24 18.94 -8.42
N SER A 327 11.97 18.78 -8.77
CA SER A 327 10.84 19.28 -7.98
C SER A 327 10.46 18.29 -6.87
N SER A 328 10.64 16.99 -7.11
CA SER A 328 10.47 15.94 -6.11
C SER A 328 11.44 14.79 -6.38
N ILE A 329 11.86 14.12 -5.30
CA ILE A 329 12.63 12.88 -5.34
C ILE A 329 12.24 12.00 -4.16
N THR A 330 11.96 10.73 -4.43
CA THR A 330 11.58 9.75 -3.40
C THR A 330 12.26 8.42 -3.66
N MET A 331 12.63 7.71 -2.61
CA MET A 331 13.08 6.32 -2.67
C MET A 331 12.20 5.48 -1.74
N SER A 332 11.76 4.32 -2.22
CA SER A 332 10.88 3.41 -1.49
C SER A 332 11.31 1.97 -1.68
N TYR A 333 11.23 1.19 -0.60
CA TYR A 333 11.42 -0.25 -0.61
C TYR A 333 10.04 -0.94 -0.54
N ALA A 334 9.79 -1.85 -1.48
CA ALA A 334 8.65 -2.76 -1.41
C ALA A 334 9.17 -4.19 -1.26
N ALA A 335 8.89 -4.78 -0.10
CA ALA A 335 9.20 -6.18 0.19
C ALA A 335 8.03 -7.06 -0.23
N LEU A 336 8.27 -7.99 -1.16
CA LEU A 336 7.28 -8.93 -1.68
C LEU A 336 7.68 -10.36 -1.29
N MET A 337 6.78 -11.32 -1.43
CA MET A 337 7.07 -12.70 -1.00
C MET A 337 8.17 -13.40 -1.84
N GLY A 338 8.28 -13.07 -3.14
CA GLY A 338 9.27 -13.66 -4.05
C GLY A 338 10.57 -12.88 -4.21
N GLY A 339 10.61 -11.64 -3.74
CA GLY A 339 11.71 -10.70 -3.94
C GLY A 339 11.34 -9.32 -3.41
N GLY A 340 12.10 -8.31 -3.72
CA GLY A 340 11.73 -6.93 -3.42
C GLY A 340 12.18 -5.99 -4.53
N ILE A 341 11.71 -4.76 -4.45
CA ILE A 341 12.18 -3.67 -5.30
C ILE A 341 12.52 -2.48 -4.42
N LEU A 342 13.73 -1.96 -4.60
CA LEU A 342 14.10 -0.63 -4.15
C LEU A 342 13.96 0.28 -5.37
N SER A 343 13.12 1.29 -5.27
CA SER A 343 12.83 2.18 -6.40
C SER A 343 13.01 3.64 -6.01
N LEU A 344 13.63 4.42 -6.90
CA LEU A 344 13.74 5.86 -6.82
C LEU A 344 12.90 6.50 -7.91
N ARG A 345 12.21 7.61 -7.60
CA ARG A 345 11.47 8.42 -8.57
C ARG A 345 11.83 9.87 -8.40
N ALA A 346 12.01 10.59 -9.50
CA ALA A 346 12.25 12.02 -9.52
C ALA A 346 11.45 12.71 -10.62
N GLU A 347 11.09 13.96 -10.37
CA GLU A 347 10.42 14.86 -11.33
C GLU A 347 11.32 16.05 -11.61
N LEU A 348 11.53 16.35 -12.89
CA LEU A 348 12.60 17.23 -13.33
C LEU A 348 12.38 17.76 -14.75
N GLU A 349 13.20 18.71 -15.16
CA GLU A 349 13.28 19.14 -16.56
C GLU A 349 14.03 18.10 -17.40
N ALA A 350 13.57 17.87 -18.64
CA ALA A 350 14.10 16.80 -19.49
C ALA A 350 15.61 16.93 -19.79
N LYS A 351 16.11 18.17 -19.87
CA LYS A 351 17.53 18.46 -20.10
C LYS A 351 18.44 17.98 -18.94
N ASP A 352 17.87 17.81 -17.74
CA ASP A 352 18.64 17.52 -16.52
C ASP A 352 18.68 16.02 -16.18
N LEU A 353 18.00 15.16 -16.96
CA LEU A 353 17.93 13.71 -16.75
C LEU A 353 19.27 13.03 -16.50
N ALA A 354 20.24 13.24 -17.40
CA ALA A 354 21.55 12.62 -17.28
C ALA A 354 22.31 13.12 -16.04
N ARG A 355 22.16 14.41 -15.71
CA ARG A 355 22.82 15.03 -14.55
C ARG A 355 22.23 14.51 -13.25
N VAL A 356 20.90 14.42 -13.15
CA VAL A 356 20.22 13.88 -11.96
C VAL A 356 20.59 12.41 -11.74
N GLU A 357 20.54 11.58 -12.78
CA GLU A 357 20.94 10.17 -12.69
C GLU A 357 22.40 10.03 -12.22
N GLN A 358 23.32 10.83 -12.77
CA GLN A 358 24.71 10.84 -12.34
C GLN A 358 24.86 11.19 -10.85
N ILE A 359 24.18 12.24 -10.38
CA ILE A 359 24.22 12.66 -8.98
C ILE A 359 23.66 11.57 -8.05
N VAL A 360 22.61 10.86 -8.47
CA VAL A 360 22.07 9.71 -7.72
C VAL A 360 23.14 8.63 -7.59
N LEU A 361 23.81 8.25 -8.69
CA LEU A 361 24.85 7.21 -8.66
C LEU A 361 26.07 7.62 -7.84
N GLU A 362 26.42 8.91 -7.83
CA GLU A 362 27.47 9.46 -6.96
C GLU A 362 27.10 9.36 -5.47
N GLU A 363 25.85 9.63 -5.11
CA GLU A 363 25.40 9.46 -3.72
C GLU A 363 25.33 8.01 -3.29
N ILE A 364 24.92 7.12 -4.20
CA ILE A 364 24.97 5.68 -3.98
C ILE A 364 26.42 5.25 -3.73
N ALA A 365 27.38 5.73 -4.52
CA ALA A 365 28.79 5.44 -4.31
C ALA A 365 29.28 5.92 -2.93
N ARG A 366 28.92 7.14 -2.51
CA ARG A 366 29.25 7.64 -1.16
C ARG A 366 28.63 6.81 -0.05
N MET A 367 27.37 6.42 -0.20
CA MET A 367 26.68 5.53 0.74
C MET A 367 27.38 4.16 0.82
N GLN A 368 27.84 3.61 -0.30
CA GLN A 368 28.58 2.33 -0.34
C GLN A 368 29.99 2.41 0.25
N GLU A 369 30.68 3.54 0.09
CA GLU A 369 32.04 3.74 0.58
C GLU A 369 32.05 4.05 2.08
N SER A 370 31.33 5.11 2.47
CA SER A 370 31.40 5.70 3.81
C SER A 370 30.22 5.33 4.72
N GLY A 371 29.10 4.85 4.17
CA GLY A 371 27.87 4.60 4.93
C GLY A 371 27.14 5.87 5.36
N PRO A 372 26.05 5.74 6.14
CA PRO A 372 25.36 6.86 6.77
C PRO A 372 26.18 7.43 7.93
N THR A 373 25.90 8.66 8.36
CA THR A 373 26.32 9.16 9.69
C THR A 373 25.43 8.58 10.78
N GLU A 374 25.79 8.77 12.05
CA GLU A 374 24.93 8.32 13.16
C GLU A 374 23.66 9.16 13.25
N GLU A 375 23.75 10.45 12.95
CA GLU A 375 22.62 11.37 12.93
C GLU A 375 21.62 10.99 11.84
N GLU A 376 22.08 10.62 10.64
CA GLU A 376 21.22 10.14 9.56
C GLU A 376 20.50 8.84 9.94
N ARG A 377 21.22 7.89 10.56
CA ARG A 377 20.63 6.65 11.06
C ARG A 377 19.57 6.93 12.11
N GLN A 378 19.88 7.76 13.11
CA GLN A 378 18.98 8.09 14.19
C GLN A 378 17.73 8.82 13.68
N LEU A 379 17.89 9.75 12.74
CA LEU A 379 16.76 10.45 12.12
C LEU A 379 15.84 9.49 11.35
N ALA A 380 16.41 8.52 10.62
CA ALA A 380 15.64 7.51 9.91
C ALA A 380 14.86 6.59 10.87
N VAL A 381 15.47 6.19 12.00
CA VAL A 381 14.78 5.42 13.05
C VAL A 381 13.67 6.24 13.69
N THR A 382 13.93 7.50 14.06
CA THR A 382 12.92 8.39 14.64
C THR A 382 11.75 8.66 13.71
N LYS A 383 12.01 8.74 12.40
CA LYS A 383 10.94 8.79 11.40
C LYS A 383 10.08 7.52 11.42
N ALA A 384 10.71 6.34 11.41
CA ALA A 384 9.98 5.07 11.46
C ALA A 384 9.18 4.90 12.76
N GLU A 385 9.72 5.34 13.90
CA GLU A 385 9.01 5.42 15.18
C GLU A 385 7.77 6.31 15.08
N SER A 386 7.92 7.50 14.48
CA SER A 386 6.78 8.41 14.29
C SER A 386 5.71 7.81 13.37
N GLU A 387 6.09 7.15 12.27
CA GLU A 387 5.16 6.50 11.35
C GLU A 387 4.43 5.32 12.02
N HIS A 388 5.14 4.55 12.84
CA HIS A 388 4.56 3.50 13.65
C HIS A 388 3.57 4.07 14.67
N ALA A 389 3.93 5.14 15.39
CA ALA A 389 3.04 5.81 16.33
C ALA A 389 1.71 6.23 15.68
N PHE A 390 1.77 6.86 14.49
CA PHE A 390 0.54 7.20 13.74
C PHE A 390 -0.26 5.98 13.28
N THR A 391 0.41 4.88 12.98
CA THR A 391 -0.26 3.63 12.59
C THR A 391 -1.04 3.04 13.76
N ILE A 392 -0.42 2.98 14.94
CA ILE A 392 -1.05 2.36 16.13
C ILE A 392 -2.15 3.22 16.77
N GLU A 393 -2.23 4.52 16.43
CA GLU A 393 -3.31 5.42 16.89
C GLU A 393 -4.71 4.98 16.43
N THR A 394 -4.81 4.21 15.35
CA THR A 394 -6.10 3.83 14.75
C THR A 394 -6.28 2.31 14.68
N SER A 395 -7.52 1.86 14.92
CA SER A 395 -7.87 0.45 14.77
C SER A 395 -7.62 -0.07 13.35
N GLU A 396 -7.81 0.79 12.34
CA GLU A 396 -7.56 0.47 10.94
C GLU A 396 -6.07 0.32 10.63
N GLY A 397 -5.23 1.23 11.12
CA GLY A 397 -3.78 1.16 10.94
C GLY A 397 -3.22 -0.15 11.49
N LEU A 398 -3.61 -0.51 12.71
CA LEU A 398 -3.27 -1.80 13.33
C LEU A 398 -3.79 -2.99 12.53
N ALA A 399 -5.10 -3.00 12.18
CA ALA A 399 -5.68 -4.10 11.43
C ALA A 399 -5.03 -4.30 10.05
N ASN A 400 -4.65 -3.21 9.40
CA ASN A 400 -3.94 -3.23 8.14
C ASN A 400 -2.50 -3.77 8.29
N ALA A 401 -1.74 -3.25 9.27
CA ALA A 401 -0.37 -3.70 9.53
C ALA A 401 -0.31 -5.21 9.82
N TYR A 402 -1.18 -5.70 10.71
CA TYR A 402 -1.24 -7.13 11.05
C TYR A 402 -1.65 -8.01 9.88
N GLY A 403 -2.57 -7.51 9.07
CA GLY A 403 -3.06 -8.23 7.90
C GLY A 403 -2.03 -8.37 6.79
N ILE A 404 -1.30 -7.29 6.49
CA ILE A 404 -0.13 -7.35 5.61
C ILE A 404 0.85 -8.37 6.19
N ALA A 405 1.18 -8.23 7.48
CA ALA A 405 2.20 -9.07 8.11
C ALA A 405 1.90 -10.56 8.06
N GLU A 406 0.68 -10.94 8.42
CA GLU A 406 0.21 -12.32 8.39
C GLU A 406 0.16 -12.91 6.99
N THR A 407 -0.02 -12.08 5.96
CA THR A 407 -0.21 -12.55 4.58
C THR A 407 1.11 -12.61 3.80
N THR A 408 2.07 -11.73 4.09
CA THR A 408 3.32 -11.62 3.32
C THR A 408 4.56 -12.12 4.03
N TRP A 409 4.60 -12.09 5.36
CA TRP A 409 5.79 -12.48 6.14
C TRP A 409 5.40 -13.02 7.53
N ALA A 410 5.60 -12.27 8.61
CA ALA A 410 5.34 -12.73 9.97
C ALA A 410 4.82 -11.61 10.88
N LEU A 411 3.70 -11.87 11.57
CA LEU A 411 3.13 -10.95 12.56
C LEU A 411 4.10 -10.65 13.70
N GLU A 412 4.88 -11.64 14.13
CA GLU A 412 5.83 -11.47 15.22
C GLU A 412 6.97 -10.49 14.89
N GLU A 413 7.38 -10.41 13.62
CA GLU A 413 8.39 -9.45 13.18
C GLU A 413 7.79 -8.04 13.00
N GLU A 414 6.52 -7.94 12.56
CA GLU A 414 5.79 -6.66 12.53
C GLU A 414 5.68 -6.04 13.93
N LEU A 415 5.32 -6.84 14.94
CA LEU A 415 5.23 -6.38 16.33
C LEU A 415 6.57 -5.94 16.92
N ARG A 416 7.69 -6.37 16.32
CA ARG A 416 9.05 -6.00 16.74
C ARG A 416 9.71 -5.04 15.75
N TYR A 417 9.01 -4.56 14.73
CA TYR A 417 9.60 -3.87 13.59
C TYR A 417 10.44 -2.67 14.02
N VAL A 418 9.90 -1.79 14.87
CA VAL A 418 10.62 -0.62 15.40
C VAL A 418 11.83 -1.04 16.26
N GLU A 419 11.69 -2.08 17.08
CA GLU A 419 12.80 -2.62 17.87
C GLU A 419 13.92 -3.14 16.97
N ARG A 420 13.56 -3.86 15.90
CA ARG A 420 14.51 -4.37 14.89
C ARG A 420 15.24 -3.22 14.20
N LEU A 421 14.52 -2.17 13.79
CA LEU A 421 15.13 -0.99 13.17
C LEU A 421 16.13 -0.29 14.10
N ARG A 422 15.80 -0.15 15.39
CA ARG A 422 16.72 0.45 16.39
C ARG A 422 18.05 -0.30 16.48
N GLN A 423 18.02 -1.63 16.30
CA GLN A 423 19.20 -2.50 16.35
C GLN A 423 20.06 -2.46 15.09
N VAL A 424 19.56 -1.91 13.98
CA VAL A 424 20.34 -1.79 12.74
C VAL A 424 21.45 -0.76 12.91
N THR A 425 22.67 -1.19 12.59
CA THR A 425 23.90 -0.39 12.63
C THR A 425 24.17 0.33 11.32
N ARG A 426 25.04 1.35 11.36
CA ARG A 426 25.48 2.10 10.17
C ARG A 426 26.20 1.18 9.17
N GLU A 427 26.97 0.23 9.68
CA GLU A 427 27.70 -0.77 8.90
C GLU A 427 26.73 -1.68 8.13
N GLN A 428 25.66 -2.15 8.79
CA GLN A 428 24.62 -2.95 8.13
C GLN A 428 23.90 -2.17 7.02
N ILE A 429 23.62 -0.88 7.21
CA ILE A 429 23.02 -0.02 6.17
C ILE A 429 23.98 0.14 4.99
N ARG A 430 25.27 0.37 5.24
CA ARG A 430 26.31 0.45 4.19
C ARG A 430 26.42 -0.86 3.43
N ASP A 431 26.43 -1.99 4.13
CA ASP A 431 26.56 -3.30 3.51
C ASP A 431 25.30 -3.67 2.72
N ALA A 432 24.12 -3.26 3.19
CA ALA A 432 22.89 -3.32 2.41
C ALA A 432 23.00 -2.50 1.12
N ALA A 433 23.51 -1.27 1.18
CA ALA A 433 23.73 -0.43 -0.01
C ALA A 433 24.70 -1.08 -1.01
N ARG A 434 25.77 -1.73 -0.55
CA ARG A 434 26.71 -2.46 -1.41
C ARG A 434 26.06 -3.65 -2.11
N ARG A 435 25.16 -4.33 -1.41
CA ARG A 435 24.48 -5.52 -1.91
C ARG A 435 23.36 -5.19 -2.91
N VAL A 436 22.55 -4.17 -2.63
CA VAL A 436 21.30 -3.93 -3.38
C VAL A 436 21.42 -2.81 -4.42
N LEU A 437 22.23 -1.77 -4.18
CA LEU A 437 22.33 -0.61 -5.08
C LEU A 437 23.46 -0.75 -6.11
N SER A 438 23.36 -1.71 -7.03
CA SER A 438 24.33 -1.79 -8.13
C SER A 438 24.36 -0.48 -8.94
N ARG A 439 25.56 0.01 -9.24
CA ARG A 439 25.76 1.22 -10.08
C ARG A 439 25.76 0.92 -11.58
N THR A 440 25.65 -0.36 -11.96
CA THR A 440 25.65 -0.83 -13.35
C THR A 440 24.41 -1.67 -13.68
N ASP A 441 23.88 -2.40 -12.70
CA ASP A 441 22.80 -3.39 -12.87
C ASP A 441 21.50 -2.88 -12.23
N TYR A 442 20.94 -1.84 -12.82
CA TYR A 442 19.66 -1.25 -12.41
C TYR A 442 18.77 -0.99 -13.63
N ALA A 443 17.46 -0.96 -13.39
CA ALA A 443 16.50 -0.53 -14.40
C ALA A 443 16.37 0.99 -14.34
N ARG A 444 16.51 1.66 -15.49
CA ARG A 444 16.27 3.08 -15.70
C ARG A 444 15.10 3.25 -16.64
N LEU A 445 14.06 3.92 -16.18
CA LEU A 445 12.92 4.34 -16.99
C LEU A 445 12.80 5.86 -16.93
N ALA A 446 12.71 6.50 -18.10
CA ALA A 446 12.41 7.93 -18.16
C ALA A 446 11.17 8.18 -19.02
N PHE A 447 10.25 9.00 -18.51
CA PHE A 447 9.23 9.65 -19.32
C PHE A 447 9.75 11.01 -19.74
N VAL A 448 9.79 11.24 -21.05
CA VAL A 448 10.33 12.49 -21.64
C VAL A 448 9.23 13.21 -22.42
N PRO A 449 9.17 14.55 -22.38
CA PRO A 449 8.25 15.32 -23.20
C PRO A 449 8.44 15.03 -24.68
N LYS A 450 7.33 14.91 -25.42
CA LYS A 450 7.36 14.87 -26.89
C LYS A 450 8.09 16.10 -27.42
N LYS A 451 9.01 15.90 -28.36
CA LYS A 451 9.67 17.02 -29.04
C LYS A 451 8.62 17.86 -29.76
N ALA A 452 8.61 19.16 -29.52
CA ALA A 452 7.73 20.07 -30.23
C ALA A 452 8.04 20.01 -31.73
N GLY A 453 7.12 19.47 -32.55
CA GLY A 453 7.21 19.49 -34.01
C GLY A 453 7.38 18.14 -34.73
N GLN A 454 6.79 17.05 -34.23
CA GLN A 454 6.52 15.85 -35.03
C GLN A 454 5.04 15.49 -35.03
#